data_AF-A0A1V6GX86-F1
#
_entry.id   AF-A0A1V6GX86-F1
#
_cell.length_a   1.000
_cell.length_b   1.000
_cell.length_c   1.000
_cell.angle_alpha   90.00
_cell.angle_beta   90.00
_cell.angle_gamma   90.00
#
_symmetry.space_group_name_H-M   'P 1'
#
loop_
_entity.id
_entity.type
_entity.pdbx_description
1 polymer ?
#
loop_
_entity_poly.entity_id
_entity_poly.type
_entity_poly.pdbx_seq_one_letter_code
_entity_poly.pdbx_strand_id
1 'polypeptide(L)'
;MLDSCAKARIAVPQEVAVLSVDNDELLCETTIPQMSSIQMTTEQAGFEAARVLDGMMRGRQRGSFRQSVITYGFSHIVTRPSTATVLLADALVVRTLEFIRINADIAVKVEDVVKHLHVSRRSLETRFKAVTGRTVYSEIMRVRLERVRTLLCETPASIERIAEICGFNDASHLGKMFRQHFGTTLSAYRRQNRKRSDSSATCTSPARAG
;
A
#
# COMPACT_ATOMS: atom_id res chain seq x y z
N MET A 1 -5.40 -0.94 -15.26
CA MET A 1 -4.79 -2.29 -15.34
C MET A 1 -5.16 -3.16 -14.15
N LEU A 2 -4.96 -2.74 -12.89
CA LEU A 2 -5.34 -3.55 -11.72
C LEU A 2 -6.82 -3.96 -11.72
N ASP A 3 -7.73 -3.06 -12.07
CA ASP A 3 -9.16 -3.40 -12.22
C ASP A 3 -9.43 -4.45 -13.30
N SER A 4 -8.65 -4.42 -14.38
CA SER A 4 -8.74 -5.41 -15.46
C SER A 4 -8.25 -6.78 -14.99
N CYS A 5 -7.15 -6.83 -14.24
CA CYS A 5 -6.66 -8.06 -13.61
C CYS A 5 -7.72 -8.63 -12.64
N ALA A 6 -8.33 -7.78 -11.81
CA ALA A 6 -9.39 -8.19 -10.90
C ALA A 6 -10.60 -8.77 -11.65
N LYS A 7 -11.06 -8.11 -12.72
CA LYS A 7 -12.16 -8.61 -13.58
C LYS A 7 -11.82 -9.95 -14.25
N ALA A 8 -10.57 -10.11 -14.67
CA ALA A 8 -10.08 -11.33 -15.29
C ALA A 8 -9.71 -12.44 -14.29
N ARG A 9 -9.81 -12.16 -12.97
CA ARG A 9 -9.35 -13.05 -11.89
C ARG A 9 -7.88 -13.45 -12.04
N ILE A 10 -7.04 -12.50 -12.42
CA ILE A 10 -5.57 -12.64 -12.47
C ILE A 10 -5.00 -12.05 -11.18
N ALA A 11 -4.30 -12.87 -10.40
CA ALA A 11 -3.75 -12.49 -9.12
C ALA A 11 -2.54 -11.55 -9.27
N VAL A 12 -2.57 -10.43 -8.56
CA VAL A 12 -1.47 -9.47 -8.50
C VAL A 12 -0.93 -9.42 -7.06
N PRO A 13 0.38 -9.56 -6.83
CA PRO A 13 1.48 -9.70 -7.81
C PRO A 13 1.78 -11.13 -8.27
N GLN A 14 1.03 -12.14 -7.80
CA GLN A 14 1.52 -13.53 -7.83
C GLN A 14 1.52 -14.17 -9.22
N GLU A 15 0.55 -13.83 -10.08
CA GLU A 15 0.53 -14.26 -11.48
C GLU A 15 1.16 -13.19 -12.38
N VAL A 16 0.87 -11.91 -12.11
CA VAL A 16 1.41 -10.77 -12.84
C VAL A 16 1.79 -9.67 -11.87
N ALA A 17 3.03 -9.17 -11.95
CA ALA A 17 3.45 -7.97 -11.25
C ALA A 17 3.05 -6.72 -12.06
N VAL A 18 2.52 -5.70 -11.37
CA VAL A 18 2.08 -4.45 -11.99
C VAL A 18 2.89 -3.28 -11.45
N LEU A 19 3.58 -2.57 -12.35
CA LEU A 19 4.36 -1.37 -12.08
C LEU A 19 3.79 -0.21 -12.91
N SER A 20 3.49 0.92 -12.30
CA SER A 20 3.06 2.14 -12.99
C SER A 20 4.19 3.16 -13.14
N VAL A 21 3.87 4.28 -13.77
CA VAL A 21 4.74 5.42 -13.99
C VAL A 21 4.11 6.66 -13.31
N ASP A 22 4.93 7.67 -13.04
CA ASP A 22 4.59 8.98 -12.47
C ASP A 22 4.30 9.01 -10.96
N ASN A 23 4.04 7.86 -10.33
CA ASN A 23 3.74 7.75 -8.89
C ASN A 23 2.69 8.76 -8.41
N ASP A 24 1.62 8.93 -9.17
CA ASP A 24 0.44 9.65 -8.69
C ASP A 24 -0.08 8.96 -7.41
N GLU A 25 0.02 9.66 -6.29
CA GLU A 25 -0.23 9.12 -4.95
C GLU A 25 -1.67 8.65 -4.79
N LEU A 26 -2.64 9.41 -5.32
CA LEU A 26 -4.06 9.05 -5.24
C LEU A 26 -4.33 7.77 -6.03
N LEU A 27 -3.79 7.65 -7.24
CA LEU A 27 -3.97 6.45 -8.06
C LEU A 27 -3.23 5.24 -7.50
N CYS A 28 -2.05 5.43 -6.91
CA CYS A 28 -1.24 4.32 -6.42
C CYS A 28 -1.71 3.79 -5.07
N GLU A 29 -2.26 4.64 -4.20
CA GLU A 29 -2.62 4.24 -2.83
C GLU A 29 -4.06 3.74 -2.70
N THR A 30 -4.94 4.11 -3.63
CA THR A 30 -6.36 3.72 -3.59
C THR A 30 -6.66 2.40 -4.30
N THR A 31 -5.70 1.85 -5.06
CA THR A 31 -5.89 0.56 -5.72
C THR A 31 -5.68 -0.62 -4.77
N ILE A 32 -6.31 -1.74 -5.08
CA ILE A 32 -6.12 -3.00 -4.36
C ILE A 32 -5.56 -4.04 -5.35
N PRO A 33 -4.31 -4.53 -5.15
CA PRO A 33 -3.30 -4.06 -4.20
C PRO A 33 -2.79 -2.63 -4.50
N GLN A 34 -2.16 -1.96 -3.53
CA GLN A 34 -1.53 -0.65 -3.79
C GLN A 34 -0.45 -0.79 -4.86
N MET A 35 -0.39 0.19 -5.76
CA MET A 35 0.37 0.12 -6.99
C MET A 35 1.80 0.65 -6.81
N SER A 36 2.77 -0.18 -7.12
CA SER A 36 4.17 0.23 -7.22
C SER A 36 4.32 1.13 -8.43
N SER A 37 5.18 2.14 -8.34
CA SER A 37 5.32 3.12 -9.41
C SER A 37 6.73 3.66 -9.53
N ILE A 38 7.09 4.12 -10.73
CA ILE A 38 8.35 4.81 -11.00
C ILE A 38 8.17 6.30 -10.64
N GLN A 39 8.97 6.79 -9.69
CA GLN A 39 9.01 8.21 -9.35
C GLN A 39 9.83 8.97 -10.40
N MET A 40 9.16 9.70 -11.28
CA MET A 40 9.81 10.53 -12.30
C MET A 40 10.42 11.79 -11.68
N THR A 41 11.47 12.34 -12.30
CA THR A 41 12.06 13.65 -11.94
C THR A 41 11.38 14.80 -12.70
N THR A 42 10.05 14.83 -12.69
CA THR A 42 9.24 15.81 -13.46
C THR A 42 9.45 17.24 -13.01
N GLU A 43 9.62 17.48 -11.70
CA GLU A 43 9.91 18.83 -11.17
C GLU A 43 11.22 19.38 -11.73
N GLN A 44 12.29 18.58 -11.69
CA GLN A 44 13.58 18.94 -12.27
C GLN A 44 13.47 19.20 -13.77
N ALA A 45 12.68 18.38 -14.49
CA ALA A 45 12.41 18.59 -15.91
C ALA A 45 11.72 19.95 -16.16
N GLY A 46 10.76 20.32 -15.30
CA GLY A 46 10.07 21.60 -15.33
C GLY A 46 11.02 22.78 -15.10
N PHE A 47 11.93 22.67 -14.13
CA PHE A 47 12.98 23.68 -13.90
C PHE A 47 13.91 23.84 -15.11
N GLU A 48 14.34 22.75 -15.71
CA GLU A 48 15.16 22.78 -16.93
C GLU A 48 14.40 23.42 -18.11
N ALA A 49 13.12 23.09 -18.27
CA ALA A 49 12.27 23.72 -19.28
C ALA A 49 12.11 25.23 -19.04
N ALA A 50 11.86 25.65 -17.80
CA ALA A 50 11.75 27.05 -17.43
C ALA A 50 13.08 27.80 -17.65
N ARG A 51 14.23 27.17 -17.37
CA ARG A 51 15.55 27.73 -17.62
C ARG A 51 15.79 27.96 -19.12
N VAL A 52 15.41 27.00 -19.96
CA VAL A 52 15.48 27.16 -21.42
C VAL A 52 14.58 28.30 -21.89
N LEU A 53 13.34 28.35 -21.40
CA LEU A 53 12.39 29.42 -21.73
C LEU A 53 12.89 30.82 -21.32
N ASP A 54 13.47 30.98 -20.13
CA ASP A 54 14.07 32.25 -19.70
C ASP A 54 15.20 32.69 -20.64
N GLY A 55 16.05 31.75 -21.08
CA GLY A 55 17.08 32.02 -22.08
C GLY A 55 16.51 32.55 -23.40
N MET A 56 15.39 31.98 -23.85
CA MET A 56 14.68 32.43 -25.05
C MET A 56 14.09 33.83 -24.86
N MET A 57 13.39 34.08 -23.74
CA MET A 57 12.76 35.36 -23.45
C MET A 57 13.77 36.51 -23.39
N ARG A 58 14.99 36.25 -22.93
CA ARG A 58 16.07 37.25 -22.86
C ARG A 58 16.87 37.40 -24.16
N GLY A 59 16.45 36.76 -25.26
CA GLY A 59 17.11 36.85 -26.56
C GLY A 59 18.53 36.26 -26.59
N ARG A 60 18.88 35.42 -25.60
CA ARG A 60 20.21 34.79 -25.47
C ARG A 60 20.41 33.60 -26.42
N GLN A 61 19.36 33.16 -27.09
CA GLN A 61 19.41 32.15 -28.15
C GLN A 61 18.90 32.75 -29.46
N ARG A 62 19.82 33.28 -30.29
CA ARG A 62 19.56 33.68 -31.67
C ARG A 62 20.24 32.68 -32.61
N GLY A 63 19.50 31.67 -33.04
CA GLY A 63 19.93 30.62 -33.97
C GLY A 63 18.82 29.62 -34.25
N SER A 64 18.86 28.95 -35.41
CA SER A 64 17.84 27.99 -35.88
C SER A 64 17.41 27.04 -34.76
N PHE A 65 16.13 27.13 -34.37
CA PHE A 65 15.50 26.33 -33.32
C PHE A 65 15.51 24.85 -33.69
N ARG A 66 16.65 24.20 -33.53
CA ARG A 66 16.71 22.74 -33.45
C ARG A 66 16.11 22.37 -32.09
N GLN A 67 14.96 21.69 -32.13
CA GLN A 67 14.24 21.17 -30.96
C GLN A 67 15.19 20.82 -29.81
N SER A 68 15.15 21.62 -28.74
CA SER A 68 15.82 21.28 -27.49
C SER A 68 15.02 20.16 -26.84
N VAL A 69 15.44 18.91 -27.06
CA VAL A 69 14.83 17.76 -26.40
C VAL A 69 15.31 17.73 -24.96
N ILE A 70 14.39 17.94 -24.01
CA ILE A 70 14.66 17.81 -22.58
C ILE A 70 14.27 16.40 -22.18
N THR A 71 15.28 15.55 -21.99
CA THR A 71 15.10 14.21 -21.41
C THR A 71 15.17 14.32 -19.89
N TYR A 72 14.24 13.69 -19.19
CA TYR A 72 14.30 13.53 -17.74
C TYR A 72 14.17 12.06 -17.39
N GLY A 73 14.74 11.71 -16.23
CA GLY A 73 14.82 10.34 -15.76
C GLY A 73 13.78 10.04 -14.69
N PHE A 74 14.04 8.94 -13.99
CA PHE A 74 13.37 8.60 -12.75
C PHE A 74 14.37 8.69 -11.60
N SER A 75 13.87 9.01 -10.41
CA SER A 75 14.68 9.05 -9.20
C SER A 75 14.79 7.67 -8.56
N HIS A 76 13.66 6.97 -8.42
CA HIS A 76 13.59 5.65 -7.81
C HIS A 76 12.27 4.95 -8.14
N ILE A 77 12.17 3.68 -7.77
CA ILE A 77 10.92 2.91 -7.80
C ILE A 77 10.32 2.94 -6.40
N VAL A 78 9.06 3.34 -6.29
CA VAL A 78 8.25 3.23 -5.08
C VAL A 78 7.60 1.86 -5.07
N THR A 79 8.20 0.94 -4.30
CA THR A 79 7.72 -0.44 -4.19
C THR A 79 6.50 -0.54 -3.29
N ARG A 80 5.43 -1.17 -3.77
CA ARG A 80 4.18 -1.47 -3.07
C ARG A 80 3.74 -2.92 -3.34
N PRO A 81 2.65 -3.42 -2.73
CA PRO A 81 2.24 -4.82 -2.88
C PRO A 81 1.99 -5.31 -4.31
N SER A 82 1.72 -4.44 -5.30
CA SER A 82 1.51 -4.85 -6.70
C SER A 82 2.73 -5.42 -7.42
N THR A 83 3.95 -5.26 -6.87
CA THR A 83 5.18 -5.92 -7.35
C THR A 83 5.88 -6.72 -6.26
N ALA A 84 5.19 -6.97 -5.14
CA ALA A 84 5.72 -7.77 -4.05
C ALA A 84 5.65 -9.27 -4.39
N THR A 85 6.31 -9.65 -5.49
CA THR A 85 6.45 -11.04 -5.92
C THR A 85 7.26 -11.78 -4.86
N VAL A 86 6.56 -12.55 -4.03
CA VAL A 86 7.19 -13.66 -3.34
C VAL A 86 7.26 -14.78 -4.37
N LEU A 87 8.45 -15.34 -4.62
CA LEU A 87 8.67 -16.54 -5.44
C LEU A 87 7.99 -17.75 -4.76
N LEU A 88 6.67 -17.75 -4.75
CA LEU A 88 5.85 -18.83 -4.24
C LEU A 88 5.62 -19.76 -5.42
N ALA A 89 6.48 -20.76 -5.58
CA ALA A 89 6.29 -21.81 -6.57
C ALA A 89 4.97 -22.58 -6.34
N ASP A 90 4.39 -22.46 -5.14
CA ASP A 90 3.19 -23.17 -4.74
C ASP A 90 1.91 -22.37 -5.02
N ALA A 91 1.19 -22.76 -6.08
CA ALA A 91 -0.09 -22.16 -6.48
C ALA A 91 -1.18 -22.21 -5.38
N LEU A 92 -1.16 -23.21 -4.50
CA LEU A 92 -2.11 -23.28 -3.39
C LEU A 92 -1.83 -22.17 -2.36
N VAL A 93 -0.55 -21.91 -2.08
CA VAL A 93 -0.12 -20.85 -1.16
C VAL A 93 -0.45 -19.48 -1.75
N VAL A 94 -0.21 -19.28 -3.05
CA VAL A 94 -0.60 -18.07 -3.78
C VAL A 94 -2.09 -17.77 -3.63
N ARG A 95 -2.95 -18.74 -3.97
CA ARG A 95 -4.41 -18.57 -3.87
C ARG A 95 -4.89 -18.36 -2.44
N THR A 96 -4.19 -18.95 -1.47
CA THR A 96 -4.46 -18.73 -0.04
C THR A 96 -4.18 -17.29 0.36
N LEU A 97 -3.01 -16.76 0.00
CA LEU A 97 -2.66 -15.36 0.29
C LEU A 97 -3.61 -14.38 -0.38
N GLU A 98 -3.98 -14.64 -1.63
CA GLU A 98 -4.96 -13.83 -2.36
C GLU A 98 -6.32 -13.82 -1.66
N PHE A 99 -6.84 -15.00 -1.31
CA PHE A 99 -8.11 -15.11 -0.60
C PHE A 99 -8.09 -14.34 0.72
N ILE A 100 -7.00 -14.46 1.51
CA ILE A 100 -6.84 -13.74 2.77
C ILE A 100 -6.81 -12.22 2.54
N ARG A 101 -6.12 -11.75 1.51
CA ARG A 101 -6.01 -10.32 1.19
C ARG A 101 -7.36 -9.72 0.78
N ILE A 102 -8.08 -10.40 -0.13
CA ILE A 102 -9.37 -9.92 -0.65
C ILE A 102 -10.44 -9.91 0.44
N ASN A 103 -10.42 -10.90 1.33
CA ASN A 103 -11.47 -11.08 2.34
C ASN A 103 -11.05 -10.56 3.72
N ALA A 104 -9.98 -9.77 3.83
CA ALA A 104 -9.44 -9.30 5.10
C ALA A 104 -10.45 -8.49 5.94
N ASP A 105 -11.40 -7.82 5.28
CA ASP A 105 -12.45 -7.01 5.90
C ASP A 105 -13.59 -7.87 6.49
N ILE A 106 -13.70 -9.13 6.09
CA ILE A 106 -14.67 -10.08 6.61
C ILE A 106 -13.95 -10.92 7.67
N ALA A 107 -14.66 -11.38 8.69
CA ALA A 107 -14.12 -12.21 9.77
C ALA A 107 -13.68 -13.62 9.29
N VAL A 108 -12.79 -13.70 8.31
CA VAL A 108 -12.27 -14.91 7.67
C VAL A 108 -11.66 -15.82 8.72
N LYS A 109 -12.06 -17.10 8.66
CA LYS A 109 -11.48 -18.19 9.42
C LYS A 109 -10.70 -19.11 8.50
N VAL A 110 -9.82 -19.92 9.09
CA VAL A 110 -9.04 -20.91 8.34
C VAL A 110 -9.98 -21.88 7.61
N GLU A 111 -11.11 -22.24 8.24
CA GLU A 111 -12.12 -23.10 7.65
C GLU A 111 -12.73 -22.53 6.36
N ASP A 112 -12.86 -21.20 6.26
CA ASP A 112 -13.40 -20.54 5.06
C ASP A 112 -12.41 -20.65 3.89
N VAL A 113 -11.11 -20.48 4.17
CA VAL A 113 -10.04 -20.67 3.19
C VAL A 113 -10.03 -22.10 2.66
N VAL A 114 -10.08 -23.08 3.58
CA VAL A 114 -10.04 -24.51 3.26
C VAL A 114 -11.25 -24.91 2.41
N LYS A 115 -12.44 -24.42 2.77
CA LYS A 115 -13.67 -24.65 2.00
C LYS A 115 -13.61 -24.00 0.63
N HIS A 116 -13.17 -22.75 0.54
CA HIS A 116 -13.10 -22.02 -0.72
C HIS A 116 -12.13 -22.66 -1.72
N LEU A 117 -10.98 -23.13 -1.23
CA LEU A 117 -9.94 -23.74 -2.07
C LEU A 117 -10.14 -25.25 -2.30
N HIS A 118 -11.17 -25.86 -1.69
CA HIS A 118 -11.48 -27.30 -1.82
C HIS A 118 -10.28 -28.21 -1.47
N VAL A 119 -9.55 -27.86 -0.41
CA VAL A 119 -8.36 -28.62 0.04
C VAL A 119 -8.55 -29.14 1.47
N SER A 120 -7.70 -30.06 1.90
CA SER A 120 -7.66 -30.45 3.32
C SER A 120 -6.86 -29.43 4.14
N ARG A 121 -7.33 -29.14 5.36
CA ARG A 121 -6.66 -28.22 6.30
C ARG A 121 -5.19 -28.60 6.54
N ARG A 122 -4.93 -29.90 6.70
CA ARG A 122 -3.57 -30.42 6.94
C ARG A 122 -2.65 -30.16 5.75
N SER A 123 -3.11 -30.40 4.53
CA SER A 123 -2.32 -30.15 3.32
C SER A 123 -2.02 -28.66 3.17
N LEU A 124 -3.03 -27.82 3.37
CA LEU A 124 -2.90 -26.37 3.30
C LEU A 124 -1.89 -25.85 4.33
N GLU A 125 -2.06 -26.16 5.61
CA GLU A 125 -1.16 -25.68 6.68
C GLU A 125 0.29 -26.16 6.46
N THR A 126 0.48 -27.39 6.00
CA THR A 126 1.81 -27.95 5.74
C THR A 126 2.52 -27.18 4.63
N ARG A 127 1.86 -27.04 3.47
CA ARG A 127 2.41 -26.33 2.30
C ARG A 127 2.59 -24.85 2.59
N PHE A 128 1.60 -24.23 3.21
CA PHE A 128 1.64 -22.81 3.56
C PHE A 128 2.79 -22.49 4.52
N LYS A 129 2.98 -23.30 5.57
CA LYS A 129 4.09 -23.11 6.50
C LYS A 129 5.45 -23.37 5.86
N ALA A 130 5.55 -24.40 5.01
CA ALA A 130 6.80 -24.71 4.30
C ALA A 130 7.27 -23.54 3.42
N VAL A 131 6.33 -22.81 2.81
CA VAL A 131 6.66 -21.73 1.88
C VAL A 131 6.72 -20.36 2.56
N THR A 132 5.82 -20.04 3.49
CA THR A 132 5.73 -18.70 4.13
C THR A 132 6.43 -18.60 5.48
N GLY A 133 6.85 -19.73 6.05
CA GLY A 133 7.42 -19.83 7.40
C GLY A 133 6.40 -19.67 8.53
N ARG A 134 5.11 -19.48 8.23
CA ARG A 134 4.06 -19.15 9.21
C ARG A 134 2.76 -19.90 8.93
N THR A 135 1.84 -19.95 9.89
CA THR A 135 0.56 -20.66 9.73
C THR A 135 -0.46 -19.81 9.00
N VAL A 136 -1.48 -20.45 8.41
CA VAL A 136 -2.57 -19.72 7.72
C VAL A 136 -3.26 -18.76 8.69
N TYR A 137 -3.52 -19.21 9.91
CA TYR A 137 -4.11 -18.38 10.97
C TYR A 137 -3.26 -17.13 11.27
N SER A 138 -1.94 -17.29 11.38
CA SER A 138 -1.05 -16.16 11.66
C SER A 138 -1.05 -15.12 10.55
N GLU A 139 -1.15 -15.55 9.28
CA GLU A 139 -1.26 -14.62 8.15
C GLU A 139 -2.59 -13.89 8.14
N ILE A 140 -3.70 -14.57 8.41
CA ILE A 140 -5.02 -13.94 8.57
C ILE A 140 -4.95 -12.85 9.65
N MET A 141 -4.35 -13.16 10.80
CA MET A 141 -4.20 -12.19 11.88
C MET A 141 -3.29 -11.03 11.49
N ARG A 142 -2.18 -11.27 10.78
CA ARG A 142 -1.27 -10.21 10.31
C ARG A 142 -2.01 -9.22 9.40
N VAL A 143 -2.70 -9.71 8.37
CA VAL A 143 -3.42 -8.87 7.41
C VAL A 143 -4.58 -8.12 8.09
N ARG A 144 -5.31 -8.78 8.99
CA ARG A 144 -6.38 -8.15 9.77
C ARG A 144 -5.86 -7.04 10.69
N LEU A 145 -4.71 -7.24 11.34
CA LEU A 145 -4.08 -6.23 12.18
C LEU A 145 -3.51 -5.05 11.37
N GLU A 146 -3.01 -5.30 10.15
CA GLU A 146 -2.66 -4.24 9.20
C GLU A 146 -3.89 -3.41 8.83
N ARG A 147 -5.05 -4.03 8.62
CA ARG A 147 -6.30 -3.30 8.37
C ARG A 147 -6.74 -2.45 9.56
N VAL A 148 -6.64 -2.97 10.78
CA VAL A 148 -6.90 -2.19 12.02
C VAL A 148 -5.99 -0.97 12.06
N ARG A 149 -4.71 -1.14 11.75
CA ARG A 149 -3.72 -0.05 11.72
C ARG A 149 -4.16 1.05 10.74
N THR A 150 -4.61 0.67 9.54
CA THR A 150 -5.14 1.61 8.54
C THR A 150 -6.38 2.35 9.06
N LEU A 151 -7.38 1.63 9.58
CA LEU A 151 -8.62 2.24 10.10
C LEU A 151 -8.38 3.18 11.28
N LEU A 152 -7.37 2.91 12.12
CA LEU A 152 -7.00 3.80 13.21
C LEU A 152 -6.50 5.17 12.73
N CYS A 153 -5.90 5.22 11.54
CA CYS A 153 -5.37 6.44 10.92
C CYS A 153 -6.43 7.15 10.07
N GLU A 154 -7.19 6.41 9.27
CA GLU A 154 -8.11 6.97 8.27
C GLU A 154 -9.48 7.36 8.85
N THR A 155 -9.87 6.79 10.00
CA THR A 155 -11.22 6.96 10.52
C THR A 155 -11.27 7.45 11.98
N PRO A 156 -12.26 8.27 12.34
CA PRO A 156 -12.53 8.63 13.73
C PRO A 156 -13.32 7.55 14.50
N ALA A 157 -13.58 6.38 13.92
CA ALA A 157 -14.39 5.33 14.51
C ALA A 157 -13.86 4.89 15.90
N SER A 158 -14.75 4.50 16.81
CA SER A 158 -14.33 4.01 18.13
C SER A 158 -13.54 2.70 18.02
N ILE A 159 -12.78 2.34 19.07
CA ILE A 159 -12.00 1.10 19.06
C ILE A 159 -12.93 -0.12 19.00
N GLU A 160 -14.08 -0.04 19.68
CA GLU A 160 -15.13 -1.07 19.63
C GLU A 160 -15.64 -1.25 18.21
N ARG A 161 -15.93 -0.15 17.51
CA ARG A 161 -16.41 -0.22 16.13
C ARG A 161 -15.37 -0.78 15.17
N ILE A 162 -14.10 -0.44 15.35
CA ILE A 162 -13.00 -1.00 14.55
C ILE A 162 -12.84 -2.50 14.81
N ALA A 163 -13.00 -2.94 16.06
CA ALA A 163 -12.98 -4.35 16.42
C ALA A 163 -14.09 -5.12 15.68
N GLU A 164 -15.32 -4.61 15.69
CA GLU A 164 -16.45 -5.21 14.96
C GLU A 164 -16.18 -5.30 13.46
N ILE A 165 -15.75 -4.19 12.82
CA ILE A 165 -15.47 -4.14 11.38
C ILE A 165 -14.39 -5.15 11.00
N CYS A 166 -13.34 -5.29 11.83
CA CYS A 166 -12.26 -6.22 11.56
C CYS A 166 -12.56 -7.66 12.02
N GLY A 167 -13.78 -7.96 12.50
CA GLY A 167 -14.18 -9.31 12.89
C GLY A 167 -13.54 -9.80 14.19
N PHE A 168 -13.30 -8.91 15.15
CA PHE A 168 -12.96 -9.25 16.53
C PHE A 168 -14.21 -9.24 17.40
N ASN A 169 -14.35 -10.25 18.24
CA ASN A 169 -15.49 -10.36 19.16
C ASN A 169 -15.45 -9.32 20.29
N ASP A 170 -14.26 -8.82 20.64
CA ASP A 170 -14.09 -7.84 21.71
C ASP A 170 -12.84 -6.96 21.46
N ALA A 171 -12.95 -5.69 21.86
CA ALA A 171 -11.90 -4.69 21.80
C ALA A 171 -10.69 -5.06 22.68
N SER A 172 -10.90 -5.74 23.81
CA SER A 172 -9.78 -6.15 24.68
C SER A 172 -8.91 -7.21 24.01
N HIS A 173 -9.53 -8.16 23.31
CA HIS A 173 -8.80 -9.17 22.54
C HIS A 173 -8.02 -8.53 21.39
N LEU A 174 -8.64 -7.61 20.65
CA LEU A 174 -7.96 -6.82 19.62
C LEU A 174 -6.76 -6.06 20.21
N GLY A 175 -6.93 -5.37 21.35
CA GLY A 175 -5.88 -4.60 21.99
C GLY A 175 -4.66 -5.44 22.38
N LYS A 176 -4.89 -6.65 22.91
CA LYS A 176 -3.80 -7.60 23.24
C LYS A 176 -3.04 -8.03 21.98
N MET A 177 -3.77 -8.47 20.95
CA MET A 177 -3.18 -8.92 19.69
C MET A 177 -2.42 -7.80 18.98
N PHE A 178 -2.97 -6.59 18.95
CA PHE A 178 -2.33 -5.43 18.35
C PHE A 178 -1.04 -5.06 19.07
N ARG A 179 -1.05 -5.05 20.41
CA ARG A 179 0.16 -4.77 21.20
C ARG A 179 1.23 -5.83 21.01
N GLN A 180 0.84 -7.10 20.93
CA GLN A 180 1.78 -8.19 20.66
C GLN A 180 2.42 -8.07 19.28
N HIS A 181 1.67 -7.62 18.27
CA HIS A 181 2.13 -7.54 16.90
C HIS A 181 2.93 -6.26 16.59
N PHE A 182 2.50 -5.10 17.08
CA PHE A 182 3.10 -3.80 16.76
C PHE A 182 3.87 -3.15 17.92
N GLY A 183 3.91 -3.79 19.10
CA GLY A 183 4.63 -3.29 20.27
C GLY A 183 4.00 -2.08 20.96
N THR A 184 2.84 -1.59 20.50
CA THR A 184 2.16 -0.40 21.02
C THR A 184 0.65 -0.62 21.15
N THR A 185 -0.03 0.19 21.95
CA THR A 185 -1.49 0.09 22.12
C THR A 185 -2.23 0.83 21.02
N LEU A 186 -3.47 0.41 20.72
CA LEU A 186 -4.34 1.05 19.73
C LEU A 186 -4.47 2.57 19.97
N SER A 187 -4.74 2.97 21.23
CA SER A 187 -4.90 4.36 21.63
C SER A 187 -3.60 5.17 21.50
N ALA A 188 -2.46 4.57 21.85
CA ALA A 188 -1.16 5.22 21.68
C ALA A 188 -0.83 5.40 20.19
N TYR A 189 -1.11 4.39 19.37
CA TYR A 189 -0.90 4.42 17.92
C TYR A 189 -1.75 5.52 17.24
N ARG A 190 -3.05 5.60 17.57
CA ARG A 190 -3.95 6.65 17.06
C ARG A 190 -3.48 8.05 17.46
N ARG A 191 -3.06 8.23 18.72
CA ARG A 191 -2.58 9.54 19.20
C ARG A 191 -1.29 9.99 18.51
N GLN A 192 -0.35 9.08 18.27
CA GLN A 192 0.90 9.41 17.57
C GLN A 192 0.64 9.84 16.12
N ASN A 193 -0.27 9.17 15.41
CA ASN A 193 -0.58 9.51 14.03
C ASN A 193 -1.35 10.83 13.90
N ARG A 194 -2.28 11.15 14.82
CA ARG A 194 -2.92 12.48 14.86
C ARG A 194 -1.93 13.62 15.09
N LYS A 195 -0.94 13.42 15.98
CA LYS A 195 0.11 14.43 16.19
C LYS A 195 0.97 14.64 14.95
N ARG A 196 1.22 13.60 14.15
CA ARG A 196 1.95 13.70 12.88
C ARG A 196 1.16 14.48 11.82
N SER A 197 -0.15 14.23 11.68
CA SER A 197 -0.99 14.98 10.74
C SER A 197 -1.14 16.46 11.10
N ASP A 198 -1.15 16.79 12.40
CA ASP A 198 -1.23 18.19 12.86
C ASP A 198 0.13 18.93 12.76
N SER A 199 1.26 18.21 12.85
CA SER A 199 2.60 18.80 12.74
C SER A 199 3.01 19.10 11.29
N SER A 200 2.42 18.44 10.29
CA SER A 200 2.59 18.80 8.87
C SER A 200 1.77 20.03 8.45
N ALA A 201 0.85 20.51 9.29
CA ALA A 201 0.00 21.66 9.01
C ALA A 201 0.54 23.01 9.55
N THR A 202 1.72 23.03 10.19
CA THR A 202 2.28 24.25 10.83
C THR A 202 3.52 24.82 10.15
N CYS A 203 3.64 24.70 8.83
CA CYS A 203 4.58 25.49 8.04
C CYS A 203 3.87 26.65 7.31
N THR A 204 3.26 27.56 8.08
CA THR A 204 3.01 28.93 7.63
C THR A 204 3.68 29.86 8.62
N SER A 205 4.88 30.32 8.25
CA SER A 205 5.71 31.29 8.97
C SER A 205 4.96 32.62 9.20
N PRO A 206 5.28 33.39 10.26
CA PRO A 206 4.62 34.65 10.56
C PRO A 206 5.18 35.79 9.69
N ALA A 207 4.32 36.48 8.94
CA ALA A 207 4.61 37.80 8.37
C ALA A 207 3.94 38.86 9.26
N ARG A 208 4.67 39.45 10.22
CA ARG A 208 5.38 40.75 10.13
C ARG A 208 4.52 41.92 9.61
N ALA A 209 4.18 42.77 10.58
CA ALA A 209 4.13 44.24 10.59
C ALA A 209 4.10 45.01 9.25
N GLY A 210 3.10 45.88 9.15
CA GLY A 210 3.01 47.04 8.26
C GLY A 210 1.87 47.92 8.73
#